data_AF-A0A6V8PMT3-F1
#
_entry.id   AF-A0A6V8PMT3-F1
#
_cell.length_a   1.000
_cell.length_b   1.000
_cell.length_c   1.000
_cell.angle_alpha   90.00
_cell.angle_beta   90.00
_cell.angle_gamma   90.00
#
_symmetry.space_group_name_H-M   'P 1'
#
loop_
_entity.id
_entity.type
_entity.pdbx_description
1 polymer ?
#
loop_
_entity_poly.entity_id
_entity_poly.type
_entity_poly.pdbx_seq_one_letter_code
_entity_poly.pdbx_strand_id
1 'polypeptide(L)' 'MNKSSIKQNSKAEGRMTTNIPVVQTGTSIQLVEELLARDTLDFASIDYIYIVDENRVFLGAVTIQEEFKVKD' A
#
# COMPACT_ATOMS: atom_id res chain seq x y z
N MET A 1 -17.79 31.48 -11.91
CA MET A 1 -17.07 31.28 -10.63
C MET A 1 -15.91 30.33 -10.88
N ASN A 2 -14.69 30.88 -10.90
CA ASN A 2 -13.47 30.14 -11.18
C ASN A 2 -13.08 29.34 -9.93
N LYS A 3 -13.29 28.02 -9.94
CA LYS A 3 -12.77 27.13 -8.90
C LYS A 3 -11.29 26.92 -9.20
N SER A 4 -10.47 27.86 -8.74
CA SER A 4 -9.02 27.71 -8.72
C SER A 4 -8.66 26.42 -7.99
N SER A 5 -8.19 25.45 -8.75
CA SER A 5 -7.64 24.19 -8.28
C SER A 5 -6.56 24.47 -7.24
N ILE A 6 -6.81 24.02 -6.00
CA ILE A 6 -5.80 24.02 -4.96
C ILE A 6 -4.80 22.92 -5.32
N LYS A 7 -3.73 23.29 -6.04
CA LYS A 7 -2.52 22.47 -6.09
C LYS A 7 -1.78 22.65 -4.77
N GLN A 8 -2.15 21.87 -3.76
CA GLN A 8 -1.26 21.63 -2.64
C GLN A 8 -0.20 20.62 -3.11
N ASN A 9 0.91 21.11 -3.67
CA ASN A 9 2.11 20.28 -3.76
C ASN A 9 2.70 20.18 -2.36
N SER A 10 2.36 19.13 -1.62
CA SER A 10 3.05 18.85 -0.37
C SER A 10 4.51 18.48 -0.68
N LYS A 11 5.47 18.89 0.16
CA LYS A 11 6.90 18.54 -0.02
C LYS A 11 7.15 17.02 -0.12
N ALA A 12 6.19 16.22 0.34
CA ALA A 12 6.24 14.76 0.31
C ALA A 12 6.00 14.19 -1.10
N GLU A 13 5.08 14.73 -1.89
CA GLU A 13 4.72 14.19 -3.22
C GLU A 13 5.93 14.03 -4.15
N GLY A 14 6.87 14.98 -4.12
CA GLY A 14 8.08 14.91 -4.95
C GLY A 14 9.12 13.87 -4.52
N ARG A 15 8.88 13.16 -3.40
CA ARG A 15 9.77 12.13 -2.83
C ARG A 15 9.05 10.79 -2.61
N MET A 16 7.74 10.75 -2.77
CA MET A 16 6.93 9.55 -2.57
C MET A 16 6.90 8.72 -3.86
N THR A 17 6.94 7.40 -3.69
CA THR A 17 6.59 6.45 -4.74
C THR A 17 5.18 5.93 -4.51
N THR A 18 4.44 5.72 -5.59
CA THR A 18 3.09 5.13 -5.55
C THR A 18 3.10 3.64 -5.88
N ASN A 19 4.25 3.10 -6.27
CA ASN A 19 4.39 1.70 -6.64
C ASN A 19 4.72 0.86 -5.41
N ILE A 20 3.71 0.67 -4.56
CA ILE A 20 3.77 -0.03 -3.29
C ILE A 20 2.58 -0.99 -3.16
N PRO A 21 2.70 -2.08 -2.41
CA PRO A 21 1.59 -3.00 -2.21
C PRO A 21 0.52 -2.35 -1.33
N VAL A 22 -0.71 -2.31 -1.86
CA VAL A 22 -1.89 -1.78 -1.17
C VAL A 22 -3.02 -2.78 -1.32
N VAL A 23 -3.69 -3.10 -0.21
CA VAL A 23 -4.82 -4.03 -0.16
C VAL A 23 -6.01 -3.40 0.55
N GLN A 24 -7.22 -3.90 0.26
CA GLN A 24 -8.42 -3.46 0.97
C GLN A 24 -8.58 -4.21 2.30
N THR A 25 -9.21 -3.57 3.28
CA THR A 25 -9.67 -4.26 4.49
C THR A 25 -10.54 -5.47 4.15
N GLY A 26 -10.31 -6.59 4.83
CA GLY A 26 -10.97 -7.87 4.53
C GLY A 26 -10.30 -8.71 3.44
N THR A 27 -9.23 -8.23 2.80
CA THR A 27 -8.42 -9.06 1.89
C THR A 27 -7.83 -10.23 2.67
N SER A 28 -8.02 -11.46 2.17
CA SER A 28 -7.45 -12.65 2.80
C SER A 28 -5.93 -12.73 2.62
N ILE A 29 -5.23 -13.36 3.57
CA ILE A 29 -3.77 -13.55 3.50
C ILE A 29 -3.35 -14.24 2.20
N GLN A 30 -4.08 -15.28 1.75
CA GLN A 30 -3.77 -15.96 0.50
C GLN A 30 -3.75 -15.00 -0.71
N LEU A 31 -4.71 -14.07 -0.79
CA LEU A 31 -4.73 -13.08 -1.87
C LEU A 31 -3.59 -12.06 -1.76
N VAL A 32 -3.14 -11.78 -0.54
CA VAL A 32 -1.94 -10.96 -0.31
C VAL A 32 -0.69 -11.71 -0.80
N GLU A 33 -0.56 -12.99 -0.48
CA GLU A 33 0.53 -13.85 -0.96
C GLU A 33 0.56 -13.93 -2.48
N GLU A 34 -0.60 -14.11 -3.13
CA GLU A 34 -0.71 -14.15 -4.59
C GLU A 34 -0.31 -12.81 -5.24
N LEU A 35 -0.73 -11.69 -4.65
CA LEU A 35 -0.32 -10.35 -5.09
C LEU A 35 1.19 -10.19 -5.03
N LEU A 36 1.80 -10.55 -3.90
CA LEU A 36 3.24 -10.42 -3.71
C LEU A 36 3.98 -11.37 -4.67
N ALA A 37 3.58 -12.63 -4.79
CA ALA A 37 4.22 -13.58 -5.69
C ALA A 37 4.22 -13.12 -7.15
N ARG A 38 3.15 -12.43 -7.59
CA ARG A 38 3.01 -11.94 -8.97
C ARG A 38 3.79 -10.66 -9.23
N ASP A 39 3.72 -9.69 -8.32
CA ASP A 39 4.09 -8.30 -8.61
C ASP A 39 5.29 -7.80 -7.78
N THR A 40 5.97 -8.66 -7.00
CA THR A 40 7.08 -8.24 -6.10
C THR A 40 8.15 -7.40 -6.79
N LEU A 41 8.53 -7.73 -8.02
CA LEU A 41 9.59 -7.03 -8.74
C LEU A 41 9.16 -5.64 -9.24
N ASP A 42 7.86 -5.40 -9.32
CA ASP A 42 7.33 -4.10 -9.71
C ASP A 42 7.29 -3.15 -8.52
N PHE A 43 7.07 -3.64 -7.30
CA PHE A 43 7.01 -2.78 -6.11
C PHE A 43 8.36 -2.15 -5.76
N ALA A 44 8.32 -0.89 -5.35
CA ALA A 44 9.50 -0.17 -4.87
C ALA A 44 10.02 -0.74 -3.53
N SER A 45 9.13 -1.31 -2.72
CA SER A 45 9.44 -2.13 -1.55
C SER A 45 8.21 -2.98 -1.20
N ILE A 46 8.45 -4.15 -0.60
CA ILE A 46 7.42 -5.03 -0.06
C ILE A 46 7.46 -5.11 1.47
N ASP A 47 8.36 -4.40 2.15
CA ASP A 47 8.56 -4.52 3.60
C ASP A 47 7.28 -4.23 4.39
N TYR A 48 6.45 -3.34 3.84
CA TYR A 48 5.15 -2.94 4.38
C TYR A 48 4.07 -3.11 3.33
N ILE A 49 2.92 -3.61 3.77
CA ILE A 49 1.69 -3.71 2.98
C ILE A 49 0.68 -2.75 3.60
N TYR A 50 0.18 -1.82 2.80
CA TYR A 50 -0.73 -0.77 3.26
C TYR A 50 -2.18 -1.22 3.11
N ILE A 51 -2.99 -0.98 4.13
CA ILE A 51 -4.40 -1.37 4.17
C ILE A 51 -5.24 -0.11 4.04
N VAL A 52 -6.20 -0.15 3.12
CA VAL A 52 -7.16 0.93 2.87
C VAL A 52 -8.61 0.45 2.97
N ASP A 53 -9.53 1.38 3.17
CA ASP A 53 -10.97 1.09 3.05
C ASP A 53 -11.46 1.13 1.58
N GLU A 54 -12.77 0.96 1.40
CA GLU A 54 -13.47 1.06 0.11
C GLU A 54 -13.33 2.42 -0.58
N ASN A 55 -13.13 3.50 0.20
CA ASN A 55 -12.92 4.86 -0.28
C ASN A 55 -11.43 5.20 -0.47
N ARG A 56 -10.53 4.20 -0.35
CA ARG A 56 -9.07 4.35 -0.39
C ARG A 56 -8.48 5.22 0.73
N VAL A 57 -9.18 5.31 1.86
CA VAL A 57 -8.66 5.94 3.08
C VAL A 57 -7.71 4.95 3.77
N PHE A 58 -6.52 5.42 4.16
CA PHE A 58 -5.54 4.62 4.88
C PHE A 58 -6.06 4.20 6.26
N LEU A 59 -6.00 2.89 6.53
CA LEU A 59 -6.45 2.30 7.80
C LEU A 59 -5.28 1.80 8.66
N GLY A 60 -4.18 1.38 8.04
CA GLY A 60 -3.02 0.83 8.74
C GLY A 60 -2.04 0.16 7.79
N ALA A 61 -0.94 -0.35 8.32
CA ALA A 61 0.04 -1.12 7.56
C ALA A 61 0.49 -2.33 8.37
N VAL A 62 0.84 -3.41 7.68
CA VAL A 62 1.43 -4.62 8.26
C VAL A 62 2.81 -4.85 7.67
N THR A 63 3.72 -5.43 8.46
CA THR A 63 5.03 -5.83 7.96
C THR A 63 5.00 -7.25 7.42
N ILE A 64 5.72 -7.50 6.32
CA ILE A 64 5.89 -8.88 5.84
C ILE A 64 6.53 -9.77 6.93
N GLN A 65 7.39 -9.22 7.77
CA GLN A 65 8.00 -9.97 8.87
C GLN A 65 7.01 -10.43 9.95
N GLU A 66 5.91 -9.71 10.16
CA GLU A 66 4.85 -10.10 11.10
C GLU A 66 3.93 -11.15 10.50
N GLU A 67 3.55 -10.98 9.23
CA GLU A 67 2.60 -11.86 8.54
C GLU A 67 3.22 -13.22 8.15
N PHE A 68 4.51 -13.25 7.83
CA PHE A 68 5.21 -14.45 7.38
C PHE A 68 6.12 -15.09 8.43
N LYS A 69 5.82 -14.91 9.73
CA LYS A 69 6.51 -15.69 10.77
C LYS A 69 6.17 -17.17 10.60
N VAL A 70 7.00 -17.86 9.83
CA VAL A 70 7.14 -19.31 9.86
C VAL A 70 7.48 -19.65 11.30
N LYS A 71 6.56 -20.35 11.99
CA LYS A 71 6.92 -21.04 13.22
C LYS A 71 7.88 -22.16 12.81
N ASP A 72 9.16 -21.97 13.10
CA ASP A 72 10.11 -23.08 13.22
C ASP A 72 9.63 -24.08 14.31
#